data_AF-A0A951FA50-F1
#
_entry.id   AF-A0A951FA50-F1
#
_cell.length_a   1.000
_cell.length_b   1.000
_cell.length_c   1.000
_cell.angle_alpha   90.00
_cell.angle_beta   90.00
_cell.angle_gamma   90.00
#
_symmetry.space_group_name_H-M   'P 1'
#
loop_
_entity.id
_entity.type
_entity.pdbx_description
1 polymer ?
#
loop_
_entity_poly.entity_id
_entity_poly.type
_entity_poly.pdbx_seq_one_letter_code
_entity_poly.pdbx_strand_id
1 'polypeptide(L)' 'MPAANDPLEPPDPFELQRFTSAQERIYRDVLAELRGGRKRSHWMWFIFPQIEGLGYSATSKHYAIKSPQEARAYLQH' A
#
# COMPACT_ATOMS: atom_id res chain seq x y z
N MET A 1 -13.61 -22.75 28.50
CA MET A 1 -14.50 -21.94 27.66
C MET A 1 -13.63 -20.90 26.94
N PRO A 2 -13.08 -21.18 25.74
CA PRO A 2 -12.45 -20.15 24.93
C PRO A 2 -13.53 -19.37 24.15
N ALA A 3 -13.47 -18.04 24.22
CA ALA A 3 -14.35 -17.15 23.48
C ALA A 3 -14.18 -17.38 21.98
N ALA A 4 -15.31 -17.41 21.28
CA ALA A 4 -15.40 -17.58 19.85
C ALA A 4 -14.53 -16.54 19.12
N ASN A 5 -13.64 -17.01 18.25
CA ASN A 5 -13.13 -16.19 17.15
C ASN A 5 -14.34 -15.80 16.30
N ASP A 6 -14.70 -14.52 16.29
CA ASP A 6 -15.68 -13.96 15.38
C ASP A 6 -15.21 -14.16 13.92
N PRO A 7 -15.99 -14.79 13.02
CA PRO A 7 -15.56 -15.06 11.64
C PRO A 7 -15.55 -13.84 10.70
N LEU A 8 -15.67 -12.61 11.20
CA LEU A 8 -15.98 -11.43 10.38
C LEU A 8 -15.01 -10.26 10.47
N GLU A 9 -13.89 -10.38 11.19
CA GLU A 9 -12.78 -9.45 10.96
C GLU A 9 -11.94 -9.97 9.80
N PRO A 10 -11.96 -9.34 8.60
CA PRO A 10 -11.00 -9.68 7.57
C PRO A 10 -9.59 -9.51 8.17
N PRO A 11 -8.66 -10.44 7.94
CA PRO A 11 -7.29 -10.35 8.47
C PRO A 11 -6.55 -9.10 7.98
N ASP A 12 -7.13 -8.38 7.02
CA ASP A 12 -6.63 -7.15 6.44
C ASP A 12 -7.80 -6.14 6.28
N PRO A 13 -8.22 -5.46 7.36
CA PRO A 13 -9.34 -4.51 7.32
C PRO A 13 -9.09 -3.30 6.41
N PHE A 14 -7.84 -3.11 5.98
CA PHE A 14 -7.43 -2.04 5.08
C PHE A 14 -6.94 -2.54 3.73
N GLU A 15 -7.06 -3.84 3.41
CA GLU A 15 -6.60 -4.45 2.15
C GLU A 15 -5.16 -4.04 1.76
N LEU A 16 -4.24 -3.97 2.74
CA LEU A 16 -2.82 -3.63 2.58
C LEU A 16 -2.07 -4.58 1.64
N GLN A 17 -2.54 -5.82 1.49
CA GLN A 17 -2.02 -6.79 0.52
C GLN A 17 -1.97 -6.25 -0.91
N ARG A 18 -2.83 -5.28 -1.27
CA ARG A 18 -2.80 -4.64 -2.60
C ARG A 18 -1.48 -3.92 -2.88
N PHE A 19 -0.85 -3.34 -1.85
CA PHE A 19 0.44 -2.68 -1.99
C PHE A 19 1.54 -3.71 -2.22
N THR A 20 1.66 -4.70 -1.33
CA THR A 20 2.69 -5.75 -1.41
C THR A 20 2.61 -6.52 -2.73
N SER A 21 1.40 -6.87 -3.17
CA SER A 21 1.17 -7.55 -4.45
C SER A 21 1.65 -6.73 -5.66
N ALA A 22 1.43 -5.41 -5.64
CA ALA A 22 1.88 -4.52 -6.71
C ALA A 22 3.40 -4.31 -6.68
N GLN A 23 4.00 -4.35 -5.49
CA GLN A 23 5.43 -4.19 -5.30
C GLN A 23 6.23 -5.43 -5.69
N GLU A 24 5.73 -6.64 -5.39
CA GLU A 24 6.46 -7.90 -5.51
C GLU A 24 7.21 -8.07 -6.84
N ARG A 25 6.56 -7.73 -7.95
CA ARG A 25 7.12 -7.90 -9.29
C ARG A 25 8.14 -6.84 -9.69
N ILE A 26 8.08 -5.65 -9.08
CA ILE A 26 8.90 -4.51 -9.50
C ILE A 26 9.87 -4.02 -8.41
N TYR A 27 9.81 -4.61 -7.21
CA TYR A 27 10.55 -4.13 -6.04
C TYR A 27 12.05 -4.05 -6.30
N ARG A 28 12.59 -5.03 -7.05
CA ARG A 28 14.00 -5.06 -7.45
C ARG A 28 14.37 -3.88 -8.35
N ASP A 29 13.51 -3.54 -9.32
CA ASP A 29 13.73 -2.43 -10.24
C ASP A 29 13.59 -1.09 -9.53
N VAL A 30 12.60 -0.96 -8.63
CA VAL A 30 12.42 0.22 -7.79
C VAL A 30 13.67 0.48 -6.95
N LEU A 31 14.20 -0.55 -6.28
CA LEU A 31 15.44 -0.42 -5.50
C LEU A 31 16.63 -0.01 -6.38
N ALA A 32 16.75 -0.55 -7.58
CA ALA A 32 17.80 -0.16 -8.52
C ALA A 32 17.67 1.32 -8.94
N GLU A 33 16.45 1.77 -9.25
CA GLU A 33 16.16 3.17 -9.60
C GLU A 33 16.41 4.14 -8.45
N LEU A 34 16.01 3.76 -7.22
CA LEU A 34 16.24 4.55 -6.01
C LEU A 34 17.74 4.67 -5.68
N ARG A 35 18.49 3.57 -5.76
CA ARG A 35 19.95 3.59 -5.59
C ARG A 35 20.65 4.37 -6.71
N GLY A 36 20.11 4.33 -7.92
CA GLY A 36 20.56 5.14 -9.05
C GLY A 36 20.15 6.61 -8.97
N GLY A 37 19.39 7.03 -7.94
CA GLY A 37 18.97 8.41 -7.72
C GLY A 37 17.98 8.96 -8.75
N ARG A 38 17.41 8.10 -9.62
CA ARG A 38 16.52 8.55 -10.69
C ARG A 38 15.41 7.55 -10.95
N LYS A 39 14.19 7.97 -10.59
CA LYS A 39 12.95 7.27 -10.94
C LYS A 39 12.75 7.28 -12.46
N ARG A 40 12.49 6.10 -13.01
CA ARG A 40 12.24 5.84 -14.43
C ARG A 40 10.87 5.20 -14.66
N SER A 41 10.40 4.39 -13.72
CA SER A 41 9.16 3.61 -13.88
C SER A 41 7.98 4.16 -13.08
N HIS A 42 6.78 3.62 -13.33
CA HIS A 42 5.50 4.10 -12.81
C HIS A 42 5.08 3.38 -11.52
N TRP A 43 5.75 3.67 -10.40
CA TRP A 43 5.54 2.97 -9.13
C TRP A 43 5.28 3.85 -7.90
N MET A 44 5.16 5.17 -8.10
CA MET A 44 5.03 6.11 -6.98
C MET A 44 3.83 5.79 -6.08
N TRP A 45 2.68 5.44 -6.68
CA TRP A 45 1.42 5.31 -5.96
C TRP A 45 1.39 4.20 -4.92
N PHE A 46 2.16 3.13 -5.11
CA PHE A 46 2.14 1.97 -4.23
C PHE A 46 3.45 1.73 -3.48
N ILE A 47 4.53 2.44 -3.83
CA ILE A 47 5.78 2.51 -3.04
C ILE A 47 5.74 3.69 -2.05
N PHE A 48 5.21 4.83 -2.49
CA PHE A 48 5.01 6.03 -1.66
C PHE A 48 3.55 6.47 -1.78
N PRO A 49 2.61 5.72 -1.17
CA PRO A 49 1.20 6.04 -1.24
C PRO A 49 0.91 7.41 -0.62
N GLN A 50 -0.01 8.13 -1.26
CA GLN A 50 -0.46 9.44 -0.80
C GLN A 50 -1.85 9.36 -0.17
N ILE A 51 -2.18 10.38 0.62
CA ILE A 51 -3.50 10.52 1.23
C ILE A 51 -4.56 10.68 0.14
N GLU A 52 -5.75 10.13 0.38
CA GLU A 52 -6.91 10.31 -0.49
C GLU A 52 -7.21 11.80 -0.74
N GLY A 53 -7.52 12.14 -1.99
CA GLY A 53 -7.81 13.52 -2.41
C GLY A 53 -6.61 14.31 -2.96
N LEU A 54 -5.37 13.86 -2.79
CA LEU A 54 -4.20 14.52 -3.38
C LEU A 54 -3.98 14.15 -4.86
N GLY A 55 -4.33 12.92 -5.24
CA GLY A 55 -4.20 12.42 -6.60
C GLY A 55 -5.54 12.17 -7.28
N TYR A 56 -5.67 12.66 -8.51
CA TYR A 56 -6.91 12.54 -9.28
C TYR A 56 -6.98 11.31 -10.19
N SER A 57 -5.84 10.64 -10.45
CA SER A 57 -5.80 9.47 -11.32
C SER A 57 -6.45 8.25 -10.67
N ALA A 58 -7.02 7.36 -11.49
CA ALA A 58 -7.65 6.13 -11.01
C ALA A 58 -6.67 5.26 -10.19
N THR A 59 -5.42 5.15 -10.64
CA THR A 59 -4.35 4.44 -9.92
C THR A 59 -4.04 5.11 -8.58
N SER A 60 -4.03 6.45 -8.53
CA SER A 60 -3.78 7.15 -7.28
C SER A 60 -4.91 7.01 -6.28
N LYS A 61 -6.17 6.91 -6.73
CA LYS A 61 -7.31 6.65 -5.86
C LYS A 61 -7.31 5.21 -5.34
N HIS A 62 -6.90 4.26 -6.19
CA HIS A 62 -6.83 2.85 -5.81
C HIS A 62 -5.79 2.58 -4.71
N TYR A 63 -4.62 3.23 -4.78
CA TYR A 63 -3.56 3.13 -3.78
C TYR A 63 -3.55 4.28 -2.76
N ALA A 64 -4.62 5.07 -2.68
CA ALA A 64 -4.71 6.13 -1.69
C ALA A 64 -4.86 5.56 -0.28
N ILE A 65 -4.24 6.23 0.68
CA ILE A 65 -4.50 6.03 2.10
C ILE A 65 -5.74 6.85 2.47
N LYS A 66 -6.79 6.18 2.90
CA LYS A 66 -8.11 6.76 3.20
C LYS A 66 -8.23 7.27 4.62
N SER A 67 -7.38 6.78 5.53
CA SER A 67 -7.46 7.16 6.95
C SER A 67 -6.11 7.14 7.68
N PRO A 68 -5.97 7.89 8.79
CA PRO A 68 -4.79 7.79 9.66
C PRO A 68 -4.59 6.39 10.25
N GLN A 69 -5.67 5.62 10.47
CA GLN A 69 -5.62 4.24 10.93
C GLN A 69 -4.99 3.34 9.87
N GLU A 70 -5.40 3.50 8.62
CA GLU A 70 -4.79 2.80 7.48
C GLU A 70 -3.32 3.17 7.30
N ALA A 71 -2.96 4.45 7.46
CA ALA A 71 -1.56 4.89 7.42
C ALA A 71 -0.71 4.19 8.49
N ARG A 72 -1.24 4.06 9.71
CA ARG A 72 -0.57 3.37 10.82
C ARG A 72 -0.45 1.88 10.56
N ALA A 73 -1.51 1.25 10.04
CA ALA A 73 -1.51 -0.15 9.68
C ALA A 73 -0.49 -0.43 8.56
N TYR A 74 -0.41 0.44 7.55
CA TYR A 74 0.58 0.37 6.47
C TYR A 74 2.03 0.45 6.98
N LEU A 75 2.30 1.28 8.01
CA LEU A 75 3.63 1.38 8.62
C LEU A 75 3.99 0.18 9.52
N GLN A 76 2.98 -0.57 10.00
CA GLN A 76 3.16 -1.73 10.86
C GLN A 76 3.19 -3.05 10.09
N HIS A 77 2.89 -3.02 8.79
CA HIS A 77 2.86 -4.15 7.88
C HIS A 77 4.24 -4.42 7.28
#